data_AF-A0AAV1S584-F1
#
_entry.id   AF-A0AAV1S584-F1
#
_cell.length_a   1.000
_cell.length_b   1.000
_cell.length_c   1.000
_cell.angle_alpha   90.00
_cell.angle_beta   90.00
_cell.angle_gamma   90.00
#
_symmetry.space_group_name_H-M   'P 1'
#
loop_
_entity.id
_entity.type
_entity.pdbx_description
1 polymer ?
#
loop_
_entity_poly.entity_id
_entity_poly.type
_entity_poly.pdbx_seq_one_letter_code
_entity_poly.pdbx_strand_id
1 'polypeptide(L)'
;MSPFMTQRTKSKFVFAGPSRSAETLFKYIAPEQVPIQYGGLSVDYCDCNPEFTIADPATEMTVKPATKQTVEIIIYEKCILVWELRVVGWEVTYSAEFVPDAKDAYTIIITKPTKMSPTDEPVVCNSFKVGELGKILLTINNPTSKKKKLLYRFKINPFSD
;
A
#
# COMPACT_ATOMS: atom_id res chain seq x y z
N MET A 1 -28.02 -14.62 16.39
CA MET A 1 -27.83 -15.63 15.32
C MET A 1 -29.09 -16.48 15.22
N SER A 2 -29.53 -16.84 14.02
CA SER A 2 -30.77 -17.61 13.84
C SER A 2 -30.64 -19.04 14.41
N PRO A 3 -31.73 -19.62 14.95
CA PRO A 3 -31.74 -20.98 15.45
C PRO A 3 -31.64 -22.03 14.32
N PHE A 4 -31.79 -21.63 13.05
CA PHE A 4 -31.87 -22.53 11.89
C PHE A 4 -30.51 -22.85 11.24
N MET A 5 -29.41 -22.32 11.76
CA MET A 5 -28.07 -22.66 11.23
C MET A 5 -27.54 -23.97 11.81
N THR A 6 -27.15 -24.88 10.92
CA THR A 6 -26.46 -26.12 11.29
C THR A 6 -25.10 -25.83 11.93
N GLN A 7 -24.59 -26.78 12.73
CA GLN A 7 -23.26 -26.68 13.32
C GLN A 7 -22.15 -26.52 12.26
N ARG A 8 -22.29 -27.21 11.11
CA ARG A 8 -21.38 -27.10 9.96
C ARG A 8 -21.39 -25.70 9.33
N THR A 9 -22.53 -25.01 9.33
CA THR A 9 -22.59 -23.61 8.86
C THR A 9 -21.96 -22.68 9.89
N LYS A 10 -22.26 -22.89 11.19
CA LYS A 10 -21.69 -22.11 12.29
C LYS A 10 -20.16 -22.15 12.32
N SER A 11 -19.55 -23.29 12.00
CA SER A 11 -18.08 -23.43 11.97
C SER A 11 -17.39 -22.69 10.82
N LYS A 12 -18.13 -22.15 9.86
CA LYS A 12 -17.59 -21.34 8.75
C LYS A 12 -17.59 -19.84 9.03
N PHE A 13 -18.19 -19.39 10.14
CA PHE A 13 -18.21 -17.97 10.49
C PHE A 13 -16.89 -17.54 11.11
N VAL A 14 -16.41 -16.39 10.65
CA VAL A 14 -15.29 -15.68 11.26
C VAL A 14 -15.82 -14.34 11.78
N PHE A 15 -15.67 -14.11 13.09
CA PHE A 15 -16.05 -12.85 13.71
C PHE A 15 -14.81 -12.01 13.95
N ALA A 16 -14.77 -10.82 13.36
CA ALA A 16 -13.72 -9.84 13.56
C ALA A 16 -14.30 -8.56 14.16
N GLY A 17 -13.63 -8.02 15.18
CA GLY A 17 -13.96 -6.69 15.69
C GLY A 17 -13.51 -5.60 14.71
N PRO A 18 -14.07 -4.38 14.78
CA PRO A 18 -13.80 -3.30 13.82
C PRO A 18 -12.31 -3.01 13.58
N SER A 19 -11.48 -3.11 14.62
CA SER A 19 -10.04 -2.87 14.55
C SER A 19 -9.22 -3.98 13.87
N ARG A 20 -9.81 -5.16 13.66
CA ARG A 20 -9.17 -6.35 13.05
C ARG A 20 -9.84 -6.80 11.75
N SER A 21 -10.90 -6.12 11.31
CA SER A 21 -11.68 -6.53 10.14
C SER A 21 -10.81 -6.64 8.88
N ALA A 22 -10.04 -5.61 8.56
CA ALA A 22 -9.14 -5.62 7.39
C ALA A 22 -8.08 -6.74 7.47
N GLU A 23 -7.38 -6.86 8.60
CA GLU A 23 -6.39 -7.93 8.81
C GLU A 23 -7.03 -9.33 8.71
N THR A 24 -8.30 -9.47 9.06
CA THR A 24 -9.03 -10.72 8.92
C THR A 24 -9.40 -11.00 7.47
N LEU A 25 -9.84 -9.99 6.72
CA LEU A 25 -10.14 -10.12 5.29
C LEU A 25 -8.92 -10.56 4.49
N PHE A 26 -7.74 -9.98 4.76
CA PHE A 26 -6.51 -10.31 4.04
C PHE A 26 -6.02 -11.75 4.23
N LYS A 27 -6.54 -12.48 5.23
CA LYS A 27 -6.26 -13.92 5.38
C LYS A 27 -6.95 -14.78 4.33
N TYR A 28 -8.01 -14.26 3.71
CA TYR A 28 -8.89 -15.02 2.82
C TYR A 28 -9.01 -14.39 1.44
N ILE A 29 -8.76 -13.10 1.30
CA ILE A 29 -8.96 -12.31 0.09
C ILE A 29 -7.72 -11.45 -0.13
N ALA A 30 -7.20 -11.43 -1.36
CA ALA A 30 -6.06 -10.62 -1.71
C ALA A 30 -6.37 -9.11 -1.54
N PRO A 31 -5.42 -8.26 -1.11
CA PRO A 31 -5.71 -6.86 -0.80
C PRO A 31 -6.28 -6.06 -1.98
N GLU A 32 -5.87 -6.38 -3.21
CA GLU A 32 -6.36 -5.78 -4.45
C GLU A 32 -7.82 -6.12 -4.78
N GLN A 33 -8.36 -7.20 -4.21
CA GLN A 33 -9.76 -7.61 -4.37
C GLN A 33 -10.67 -7.11 -3.23
N VAL A 34 -10.09 -6.60 -2.14
CA VAL A 34 -10.86 -6.05 -1.02
C VAL A 34 -11.20 -4.58 -1.31
N PRO A 35 -12.47 -4.16 -1.20
CA PRO A 35 -12.86 -2.76 -1.38
C PRO A 35 -12.13 -1.80 -0.44
N ILE A 36 -11.88 -0.58 -0.92
CA ILE A 36 -11.20 0.47 -0.15
C ILE A 36 -11.89 0.74 1.20
N GLN A 37 -13.23 0.75 1.24
CA GLN A 37 -14.00 0.95 2.47
C GLN A 37 -13.74 -0.11 3.56
N TYR A 38 -13.22 -1.28 3.17
CA TYR A 38 -12.90 -2.39 4.10
C TYR A 38 -11.40 -2.58 4.34
N GLY A 39 -10.56 -1.66 3.85
CA GLY A 39 -9.11 -1.68 4.08
C GLY A 39 -8.27 -2.09 2.88
N GLY A 40 -8.85 -2.56 1.78
CA GLY A 40 -8.10 -3.00 0.60
C GLY A 40 -7.82 -1.92 -0.45
N LEU A 41 -7.60 -2.34 -1.70
CA LEU A 41 -7.23 -1.46 -2.83
C LEU A 41 -8.22 -1.52 -4.00
N SER A 42 -9.29 -2.31 -3.92
CA SER A 42 -10.29 -2.36 -4.98
C SER A 42 -11.10 -1.06 -5.02
N VAL A 43 -11.12 -0.42 -6.18
CA VAL A 43 -11.98 0.72 -6.53
C VAL A 43 -13.15 0.19 -7.36
N ASP A 44 -14.35 0.77 -7.20
CA ASP A 44 -15.47 0.47 -8.08
C ASP A 44 -15.18 1.04 -9.47
N TYR A 45 -15.19 0.16 -10.49
CA TYR A 45 -14.78 0.45 -11.88
C TYR A 45 -15.68 1.45 -12.63
N CYS A 46 -16.73 1.97 -12.00
CA CYS A 46 -17.75 2.75 -12.69
C CYS A 46 -17.34 4.20 -13.01
N ASP A 47 -16.35 4.78 -12.33
CA ASP A 47 -16.08 6.23 -12.45
C ASP A 47 -14.61 6.65 -12.68
N CYS A 48 -13.64 5.74 -12.65
CA CYS A 48 -12.23 6.10 -12.76
C CYS A 48 -11.50 5.07 -13.59
N ASN A 49 -10.77 5.47 -14.64
CA ASN A 49 -9.77 4.62 -15.30
C ASN A 49 -8.61 4.42 -14.32
N PRO A 50 -8.57 3.35 -13.51
CA PRO A 50 -7.64 3.25 -12.42
C PRO A 50 -6.30 2.76 -12.96
N GLU A 51 -5.20 3.37 -12.52
CA GLU A 51 -3.85 2.95 -12.91
C GLU A 51 -3.56 1.49 -12.55
N PHE A 52 -4.26 0.96 -11.54
CA PHE A 52 -4.19 -0.41 -11.10
C PHE A 52 -5.57 -1.07 -11.05
N THR A 53 -5.61 -2.36 -11.37
CA THR A 53 -6.80 -3.21 -11.42
C THR A 53 -6.65 -4.40 -10.47
N ILE A 54 -7.68 -5.23 -10.33
CA ILE A 54 -7.59 -6.49 -9.56
C ILE A 54 -6.59 -7.50 -10.16
N ALA A 55 -6.13 -7.29 -11.39
CA ALA A 55 -5.10 -8.12 -12.00
C ALA A 55 -3.68 -7.77 -11.51
N ASP A 56 -3.53 -6.61 -10.86
CA ASP A 56 -2.24 -6.10 -10.38
C ASP A 56 -2.05 -6.48 -8.91
N PRO A 57 -1.18 -7.46 -8.61
CA PRO A 57 -1.06 -8.03 -7.28
C PRO A 57 -0.51 -7.01 -6.27
N ALA A 58 -1.11 -6.98 -5.08
CA ALA A 58 -0.64 -6.14 -3.99
C ALA A 58 0.22 -6.92 -2.99
N THR A 59 1.26 -6.26 -2.49
CA THR A 59 2.09 -6.79 -1.40
C THR A 59 1.62 -6.23 -0.07
N GLU A 60 1.42 -7.13 0.89
CA GLU A 60 1.11 -6.79 2.28
C GLU A 60 2.37 -6.84 3.15
N MET A 61 2.58 -5.80 3.96
CA MET A 61 3.67 -5.74 4.93
C MET A 61 3.18 -5.25 6.30
N THR A 62 3.76 -5.79 7.36
CA THR A 62 3.46 -5.35 8.73
C THR A 62 4.49 -4.33 9.18
N VAL A 63 4.04 -3.12 9.50
CA VAL A 63 4.87 -2.07 10.09
C VAL A 63 4.78 -2.20 11.62
N LYS A 64 5.91 -2.45 12.27
CA LYS A 64 5.96 -2.65 13.73
C LYS A 64 5.65 -1.33 14.47
N PRO A 65 5.21 -1.39 15.73
CA PRO A 65 5.07 -0.20 16.58
C PRO A 65 6.39 0.58 16.68
N ALA A 66 6.31 1.92 16.77
CA ALA A 66 7.46 2.81 16.99
C ALA A 66 8.67 2.54 16.05
N THR A 67 8.41 2.15 14.79
CA THR A 67 9.46 1.83 13.81
C THR A 67 9.23 2.52 12.47
N LYS A 68 10.33 2.67 11.73
CA LYS A 68 10.30 3.00 10.31
C LYS A 68 10.43 1.72 9.51
N GLN A 69 9.56 1.56 8.53
CA GLN A 69 9.64 0.49 7.53
C GLN A 69 9.85 1.14 6.16
N THR A 70 10.84 0.67 5.42
CA THR A 70 11.15 1.15 4.08
C THR A 70 10.95 0.01 3.09
N VAL A 71 10.25 0.30 1.99
CA VAL A 71 10.20 -0.55 0.79
C VAL A 71 11.24 0.00 -0.18
N GLU A 72 12.16 -0.85 -0.61
CA GLU A 72 13.16 -0.49 -1.62
C GLU A 72 12.78 -1.10 -2.97
N ILE A 73 12.65 -0.26 -3.99
CA ILE A 73 12.39 -0.67 -5.38
C ILE A 73 13.64 -0.31 -6.18
N ILE A 74 14.39 -1.32 -6.59
CA ILE A 74 15.63 -1.14 -7.37
C ILE A 74 15.27 -0.96 -8.85
N ILE A 75 15.87 0.03 -9.49
CA ILE A 75 15.63 0.40 -10.88
C ILE A 75 16.86 0.05 -11.73
N TYR A 76 16.65 -0.81 -12.72
CA TYR A 76 17.70 -1.35 -13.59
C TYR A 76 17.75 -0.72 -14.99
N GLU A 77 16.77 0.10 -15.34
CA GLU A 77 16.68 0.79 -16.62
C GLU A 77 15.87 2.08 -16.50
N LYS A 78 15.95 2.95 -17.51
CA LYS A 78 15.11 4.14 -17.56
C LYS A 78 13.65 3.71 -17.68
N CYS A 79 12.80 4.22 -16.80
CA CYS A 79 11.39 3.86 -16.77
C CYS A 79 10.55 4.96 -16.14
N ILE A 80 9.24 4.81 -16.23
CA ILE A 80 8.30 5.54 -15.39
C ILE A 80 7.81 4.57 -14.34
N LEU A 81 8.25 4.73 -13.09
CA LEU A 81 7.72 3.92 -11.99
C LEU A 81 6.41 4.54 -11.53
N VAL A 82 5.36 3.73 -11.46
CA VAL A 82 4.07 4.12 -10.89
C VAL A 82 3.77 3.22 -9.72
N TRP A 83 3.32 3.76 -8.60
CA TRP A 83 2.97 2.98 -7.43
C TRP A 83 1.74 3.54 -6.75
N GLU A 84 1.05 2.64 -6.07
CA GLU A 84 0.05 3.00 -5.09
C GLU A 84 0.32 2.31 -3.76
N LEU A 85 -0.04 2.98 -2.68
CA LEU A 85 0.09 2.42 -1.35
C LEU A 85 -0.97 2.92 -0.39
N ARG A 86 -1.20 2.11 0.63
CA ARG A 86 -2.12 2.34 1.72
C ARG A 86 -1.57 1.75 2.99
N VAL A 87 -1.75 2.39 4.15
CA VAL A 87 -1.62 1.71 5.44
C VAL A 87 -2.97 1.79 6.15
N VAL A 88 -3.46 0.64 6.60
CA VAL A 88 -4.78 0.53 7.19
C VAL A 88 -4.86 1.35 8.49
N GLY A 89 -5.82 2.28 8.53
CA GLY A 89 -6.07 3.14 9.70
C GLY A 89 -4.94 4.14 9.96
N TRP A 90 -4.51 4.84 8.91
CA TRP A 90 -3.34 5.74 8.91
C TRP A 90 -3.23 6.66 10.12
N GLU A 91 -2.11 6.56 10.83
CA GLU A 91 -1.61 7.50 11.85
C GLU A 91 -0.08 7.40 11.77
N VAL A 92 0.45 7.67 10.58
CA VAL A 92 1.84 7.40 10.21
C VAL A 92 2.42 8.59 9.45
N THR A 93 3.72 8.62 9.25
CA THR A 93 4.36 9.55 8.31
C THR A 93 4.84 8.78 7.10
N TYR A 94 4.47 9.23 5.91
CA TYR A 94 4.91 8.67 4.64
C TYR A 94 5.87 9.63 3.93
N SER A 95 6.95 9.10 3.36
CA SER A 95 7.82 9.81 2.43
C SER A 95 8.26 8.90 1.28
N ALA A 96 8.60 9.51 0.15
CA ALA A 96 9.15 8.83 -1.00
C ALA A 96 10.39 9.58 -1.52
N GLU A 97 11.46 8.84 -1.75
CA GLU A 97 12.76 9.37 -2.18
C GLU A 97 13.32 8.50 -3.30
N PHE A 98 13.99 9.11 -4.28
CA PHE A 98 14.80 8.41 -5.26
C PHE A 98 16.27 8.65 -4.93
N VAL A 99 17.03 7.56 -4.81
CA VAL A 99 18.47 7.59 -4.56
C VAL A 99 19.15 7.05 -5.82
N PRO A 100 19.78 7.91 -6.63
CA PRO A 100 20.56 7.46 -7.77
C PRO A 100 21.79 6.66 -7.33
N ASP A 101 22.24 5.71 -8.16
CA ASP A 101 23.46 4.92 -7.90
C ASP A 101 24.74 5.71 -8.22
N ALA A 102 24.63 6.79 -9.00
CA ALA A 102 25.76 7.64 -9.35
C ALA A 102 26.34 8.34 -8.10
N LYS A 103 27.65 8.20 -7.89
CA LYS A 103 28.35 8.62 -6.65
C LYS A 103 28.22 10.10 -6.29
N ASP A 104 27.99 10.96 -7.26
CA ASP A 104 27.90 12.41 -7.08
C ASP A 104 26.47 12.95 -7.25
N ALA A 105 25.47 12.07 -7.41
CA ALA A 105 24.09 12.47 -7.60
C ALA A 105 23.37 12.66 -6.26
N TYR A 106 22.43 13.62 -6.24
CA TYR A 106 21.66 13.94 -5.04
C TYR A 106 20.41 13.05 -4.92
N THR A 107 20.04 12.71 -3.69
CA THR A 107 18.73 12.11 -3.40
C THR A 107 17.62 13.08 -3.79
N ILE A 108 16.69 12.61 -4.62
CA ILE A 108 15.54 13.37 -5.07
C ILE A 108 14.36 13.06 -4.14
N ILE A 109 13.83 14.07 -3.47
CA ILE A 109 12.63 13.93 -2.63
C ILE A 109 11.40 13.97 -3.54
N ILE A 110 10.77 12.82 -3.75
CA ILE A 110 9.54 12.69 -4.53
C ILE A 110 8.34 13.14 -3.70
N THR A 111 8.30 12.73 -2.43
CA THR A 111 7.25 13.09 -1.48
C THR A 111 7.90 13.42 -0.15
N LYS A 112 7.73 14.68 0.28
CA LYS A 112 8.20 15.11 1.60
C LYS A 112 7.50 14.31 2.70
N PRO A 113 8.15 14.08 3.85
CA PRO A 113 7.54 13.42 4.99
C PRO A 113 6.21 14.07 5.40
N THR A 114 5.11 13.39 5.08
CA THR A 114 3.74 13.88 5.28
C THR A 114 3.05 12.99 6.30
N LYS A 115 2.40 13.60 7.29
CA LYS A 115 1.58 12.86 8.25
C LYS A 115 0.27 12.47 7.57
N MET A 116 -0.03 11.18 7.59
CA MET A 116 -1.25 10.61 7.03
C MET A 116 -2.18 10.22 8.17
N SER A 117 -3.44 10.62 8.03
CA SER A 117 -4.56 10.38 8.94
C SER A 117 -5.62 9.48 8.29
N PRO A 118 -6.55 8.90 9.06
CA PRO A 118 -7.58 8.02 8.50
C PRO A 118 -8.62 8.76 7.65
N THR A 119 -8.68 10.09 7.77
CA THR A 119 -9.58 10.98 7.01
C THR A 119 -8.98 11.49 5.71
N ASP A 120 -7.67 11.31 5.53
CA ASP A 120 -7.01 11.66 4.27
C ASP A 120 -7.38 10.66 3.17
N GLU A 121 -6.84 10.89 1.97
CA GLU A 121 -7.01 9.97 0.85
C GLU A 121 -6.70 8.52 1.27
N PRO A 122 -7.59 7.56 0.99
CA PRO A 122 -7.43 6.21 1.53
C PRO A 122 -6.29 5.42 0.87
N VAL A 123 -5.88 5.84 -0.34
CA VAL A 123 -4.81 5.26 -1.14
C VAL A 123 -4.04 6.43 -1.75
N VAL A 124 -2.72 6.41 -1.65
CA VAL A 124 -1.85 7.39 -2.33
C VAL A 124 -1.32 6.76 -3.60
N CYS A 125 -1.50 7.45 -4.72
CA CYS A 125 -0.96 7.06 -6.02
C CYS A 125 0.07 8.10 -6.47
N ASN A 126 1.26 7.64 -6.86
CA ASN A 126 2.32 8.52 -7.36
C ASN A 126 3.06 7.86 -8.54
N SER A 127 3.68 8.71 -9.35
CA SER A 127 4.56 8.28 -10.44
C SER A 127 5.85 9.09 -10.45
N PHE A 128 6.94 8.47 -10.88
CA PHE A 128 8.23 9.14 -11.02
C PHE A 128 8.96 8.66 -12.28
N LYS A 129 9.38 9.63 -13.13
CA LYS A 129 10.19 9.38 -14.32
C LYS A 129 11.64 9.21 -13.89
N VAL A 130 12.14 7.99 -14.00
CA VAL A 130 13.50 7.60 -13.60
C VAL A 130 14.40 7.68 -14.82
N GLY A 131 15.31 8.67 -14.83
CA GLY A 131 16.25 8.91 -15.94
C GLY A 131 17.59 8.18 -15.83
N GLU A 132 17.87 7.55 -14.68
CA GLU A 132 19.14 6.90 -14.37
C GLU A 132 18.94 5.73 -13.39
N LEU A 133 19.97 4.88 -13.22
CA LEU A 133 19.90 3.74 -12.30
C LEU A 133 19.91 4.22 -10.84
N GLY A 134 19.22 3.47 -9.99
CA GLY A 134 19.09 3.80 -8.58
C GLY A 134 17.99 3.01 -7.90
N LYS A 135 17.46 3.57 -6.82
CA LYS A 135 16.36 2.95 -6.08
C LYS A 135 15.36 3.97 -5.57
N ILE A 136 14.10 3.56 -5.54
CA ILE A 136 13.02 4.31 -4.89
C ILE A 136 12.80 3.74 -3.50
N LEU A 137 12.78 4.63 -2.50
CA LEU A 137 12.56 4.33 -1.10
C LEU A 137 11.20 4.86 -0.68
N LEU A 138 10.26 3.96 -0.40
CA LEU A 138 8.96 4.30 0.17
C LEU A 138 9.02 4.06 1.68
N THR A 139 9.07 5.12 2.47
CA THR A 139 9.27 5.03 3.92
C THR A 139 7.99 5.33 4.67
N ILE A 140 7.61 4.41 5.56
CA ILE A 140 6.49 4.53 6.49
C ILE A 140 7.04 4.56 7.91
N ASN A 141 6.91 5.71 8.56
CA ASN A 141 7.20 5.85 9.97
C ASN A 141 5.93 5.66 10.80
N ASN A 142 5.89 4.62 11.62
CA ASN A 142 4.80 4.37 12.56
C ASN A 142 5.18 4.83 13.97
N PRO A 143 4.76 6.03 14.41
CA PRO A 143 5.03 6.50 15.77
C PRO A 143 4.12 5.84 16.82
N THR A 144 3.10 5.07 16.40
CA THR A 144 2.10 4.50 17.32
C THR A 144 2.60 3.23 18.01
N SER A 145 1.96 2.88 19.13
CA SER A 145 2.23 1.64 19.87
C SER A 145 1.58 0.39 19.25
N LYS A 146 0.79 0.54 18.18
CA LYS A 146 0.12 -0.55 17.49
C LYS A 146 0.81 -0.86 16.18
N LYS A 147 0.87 -2.14 15.81
CA LYS A 147 1.31 -2.54 14.47
C LYS A 147 0.33 -1.99 13.43
N LYS A 148 0.82 -1.66 12.25
CA LYS A 148 0.01 -1.20 11.12
C LYS A 148 0.25 -2.14 9.93
N LYS A 149 -0.69 -2.16 8.98
CA LYS A 149 -0.60 -3.00 7.76
C LYS A 149 -0.45 -2.09 6.55
N LEU A 150 0.72 -2.13 5.91
CA LEU A 150 1.01 -1.47 4.64
C LEU A 150 0.60 -2.41 3.50
N LEU A 151 -0.12 -1.87 2.54
CA LEU A 151 -0.42 -2.46 1.25
C LEU A 151 0.25 -1.59 0.21
N TYR A 152 0.95 -2.19 -0.74
CA TYR A 152 1.51 -1.44 -1.86
C TYR A 152 1.59 -2.30 -3.11
N ARG A 153 1.59 -1.65 -4.26
CA ARG A 153 1.90 -2.25 -5.56
C ARG A 153 2.52 -1.21 -6.46
N PHE A 154 3.29 -1.67 -7.43
CA PHE A 154 3.93 -0.80 -8.39
C PHE A 154 3.96 -1.44 -9.77
N LYS A 155 4.08 -0.60 -10.79
CA LYS A 155 4.27 -0.95 -12.19
C LYS A 155 5.45 -0.18 -12.73
N ILE A 156 6.11 -0.79 -13.70
CA ILE A 156 7.19 -0.17 -14.47
C ILE A 156 6.63 0.05 -15.87
N ASN A 157 6.44 1.31 -16.23
CA ASN A 157 6.03 1.70 -17.57
C ASN A 157 7.27 2.06 -18.40
N PRO A 158 7.25 1.82 -19.73
CA PRO A 158 8.35 2.19 -20.61
C PRO A 158 8.67 3.67 -20.52
N PHE A 159 9.95 4.02 -20.65
CA PHE A 159 10.36 5.41 -20.75
C PHE A 159 9.99 5.95 -22.12
N SER A 160 8.94 6.76 -22.20
CA SER A 160 8.67 7.60 -23.37
C SER A 160 9.41 8.92 -23.20
N ASP A 161 10.23 9.28 -24.19
CA ASP A 161 10.98 10.55 -24.23
C ASP A 161 10.06 11.76 -24.15
#